data_AF-A0A6P0Z087-F1
#
_entry.id   AF-A0A6P0Z087-F1
#
_cell.length_a   1.000
_cell.length_b   1.000
_cell.length_c   1.000
_cell.angle_alpha   90.00
_cell.angle_beta   90.00
_cell.angle_gamma   90.00
#
_symmetry.space_group_name_H-M   'P 1'
#
loop_
_entity.id
_entity.type
_entity.pdbx_description
1 polymer ?
#
loop_
_entity_poly.entity_id
_entity_poly.type
_entity_poly.pdbx_seq_one_letter_code
_entity_poly.pdbx_strand_id
1 'polypeptide(L)' 'SATSKGFTHIWLETSTRLQAAVKLYERNGYRQPDHTSVYVGRCDRVYVKTLTTEPNALA' A
#
# COMPACT_ATOMS: atom_id res chain seq x y z
N SER A 1 -11.60 -12.59 -0.53
CA SER A 1 -10.52 -11.61 -0.82
C SER A 1 -10.19 -10.83 0.45
N ALA A 2 -9.16 -9.97 0.45
CA ALA A 2 -8.94 -9.03 1.56
C ALA A 2 -10.16 -8.11 1.75
N THR A 3 -10.75 -7.63 0.65
CA THR A 3 -11.97 -6.81 0.66
C THR A 3 -13.18 -7.53 1.27
N SER A 4 -13.40 -8.82 0.98
CA SER A 4 -14.52 -9.59 1.55
C SER A 4 -14.40 -9.84 3.06
N LYS A 5 -13.22 -9.58 3.64
CA LYS A 5 -12.98 -9.65 5.09
C LYS A 5 -13.06 -8.26 5.76
N GLY A 6 -13.45 -7.23 5.01
CA GLY A 6 -13.57 -5.85 5.51
C GLY A 6 -12.24 -5.08 5.60
N PHE A 7 -11.14 -5.60 5.03
CA PHE A 7 -9.88 -4.86 5.00
C PHE A 7 -9.93 -3.74 3.96
N THR A 8 -9.52 -2.54 4.37
CA THR A 8 -9.60 -1.31 3.57
C THR A 8 -8.24 -0.83 3.07
N HIS A 9 -7.13 -1.35 3.61
CA HIS A 9 -5.79 -0.92 3.27
C HIS A 9 -4.82 -2.09 3.21
N ILE A 10 -3.85 -2.01 2.30
CA ILE A 10 -2.65 -2.85 2.31
C ILE A 10 -1.46 -1.96 2.65
N TRP A 11 -0.72 -2.32 3.69
CA TRP A 11 0.50 -1.64 4.13
C TRP A 11 1.72 -2.51 3.86
N LEU A 12 2.77 -1.90 3.31
CA LEU A 12 4.02 -2.57 2.96
C LEU A 12 5.21 -1.73 3.44
N GLU A 13 6.19 -2.38 4.06
CA GLU A 13 7.51 -1.81 4.31
C GLU A 13 8.50 -2.33 3.27
N THR A 14 9.34 -1.45 2.73
CA THR A 14 10.38 -1.80 1.75
C THR A 14 11.62 -0.94 1.90
N SER A 15 12.71 -1.33 1.24
CA SER A 15 13.89 -0.49 1.08
C SER A 15 13.97 0.08 -0.34
N THR A 16 14.42 1.33 -0.45
CA THR A 16 14.82 2.01 -1.70
C THR A 16 15.82 1.18 -2.51
N ARG A 17 16.60 0.30 -1.87
CA ARG A 17 17.54 -0.60 -2.55
C ARG A 17 16.85 -1.66 -3.40
N LEU A 18 15.61 -2.03 -3.08
CA LEU A 18 14.81 -3.00 -3.83
C LEU A 18 14.05 -2.32 -4.99
N GLN A 19 14.81 -1.77 -5.94
CA GLN A 19 14.29 -0.94 -7.04
C GLN A 19 13.17 -1.61 -7.85
N ALA A 20 13.24 -2.91 -8.10
CA ALA A 20 12.19 -3.65 -8.80
C ALA A 20 10.87 -3.66 -8.01
N ALA A 21 10.95 -3.84 -6.69
CA ALA A 21 9.79 -3.84 -5.81
C ALA A 21 9.17 -2.43 -5.72
N VAL A 22 9.99 -1.40 -5.54
CA VAL A 22 9.55 0.01 -5.52
C VAL A 22 8.74 0.34 -6.77
N LYS A 23 9.28 0.05 -7.96
CA LYS A 23 8.59 0.30 -9.23
C LYS A 23 7.32 -0.52 -9.36
N LEU A 24 7.31 -1.77 -8.89
CA LEU A 24 6.11 -2.61 -8.88
C LEU A 24 5.00 -1.96 -8.04
N TYR A 25 5.30 -1.51 -6.82
CA TYR A 25 4.32 -0.93 -5.92
C TYR A 25 3.73 0.38 -6.48
N GLU A 26 4.59 1.29 -6.93
CA GLU A 26 4.18 2.59 -7.48
C GLU A 26 3.25 2.42 -8.70
N ARG A 27 3.60 1.50 -9.60
CA ARG A 27 2.77 1.16 -10.79
C ARG A 27 1.44 0.48 -10.42
N ASN A 28 1.37 -0.22 -9.30
CA ASN A 28 0.16 -0.92 -8.85
C ASN A 28 -0.72 -0.08 -7.90
N GLY A 29 -0.52 1.24 -7.86
CA GLY A 29 -1.38 2.16 -7.12
C GLY A 29 -1.07 2.25 -5.63
N TYR A 30 0.07 1.74 -5.18
CA TYR A 30 0.57 2.04 -3.85
C TYR A 30 1.18 3.44 -3.81
N ARG A 31 1.04 4.13 -2.68
CA ARG A 31 1.53 5.50 -2.44
C ARG A 31 2.24 5.56 -1.11
N GLN A 32 3.19 6.48 -0.95
CA GLN A 32 3.75 6.75 0.37
C GLN A 32 2.70 7.50 1.21
N PRO A 33 2.47 7.13 2.48
CA PRO A 33 1.53 7.82 3.34
C PRO A 33 2.03 9.22 3.70
N ASP A 34 1.14 10.21 3.76
CA ASP A 34 1.48 11.61 4.07
C ASP A 34 2.06 11.79 5.49
N HIS A 35 1.72 10.88 6.40
CA HIS A 35 2.24 10.83 7.76
C HIS A 35 2.80 9.45 8.05
N THR A 36 4.12 9.36 8.19
CA THR A 36 4.79 8.09 8.52
C THR A 36 5.14 8.10 10.01
N SER A 37 4.22 7.63 10.87
CA SER A 37 4.52 7.39 12.29
C SER A 37 5.14 6.00 12.54
N VAL A 38 5.22 5.18 11.50
CA VAL A 38 5.69 3.80 11.58
C VAL A 38 7.21 3.77 11.50
N TYR A 39 7.85 3.21 12.54
CA TYR A 39 9.30 3.02 12.60
C TYR A 39 9.78 2.13 11.45
N VAL A 40 10.51 2.72 10.51
CA VAL A 40 11.15 2.05 9.38
C VAL A 40 12.56 1.60 9.82
N GLY A 41 12.66 0.37 10.34
CA GLY A 41 13.92 -0.20 10.87
C GLY A 41 15.00 -0.40 9.78
N ARG A 42 15.07 -1.60 9.17
CA ARG A 42 15.99 -1.86 8.03
C ARG A 42 15.43 -1.37 6.69
N CYS A 43 14.11 -1.18 6.64
CA CYS A 43 13.40 -0.56 5.53
C CYS A 43 13.50 0.96 5.66
N ASP A 44 13.30 1.69 4.57
CA ASP A 44 13.35 3.17 4.53
C ASP A 44 12.13 3.78 3.83
N ARG A 45 11.18 2.93 3.38
CA ARG A 45 9.94 3.34 2.75
C ARG A 45 8.77 2.51 3.26
N VAL A 46 7.65 3.19 3.44
CA VAL A 46 6.34 2.58 3.64
C VAL A 46 5.45 2.96 2.48
N TYR A 47 4.65 2.00 2.02
CA TYR A 47 3.64 2.20 1.00
C TYR A 47 2.27 1.72 1.52
N VAL A 48 1.23 2.46 1.14
CA VAL A 48 -0.17 2.11 1.39
C VAL A 48 -0.93 2.05 0.06
N LYS A 49 -1.81 1.06 -0.07
CA LYS A 49 -2.84 1.02 -1.11
C LYS A 49 -4.19 0.87 -0.46
N THR A 50 -5.08 1.82 -0.72
CA THR A 50 -6.48 1.73 -0.33
C THR A 50 -7.17 0.69 -1.21
N LEU A 51 -7.84 -0.26 -0.57
CA LEU A 51 -8.71 -1.22 -1.22
C LEU A 51 -10.09 -0.56 -1.33
N THR A 52 -10.53 -0.28 -2.54
CA THR A 52 -11.92 0.13 -2.78
C THR A 52 -12.81 -1.06 -2.43
N THR A 53 -13.53 -0.95 -1.31
CA THR A 53 -14.87 -1.51 -1.24
C THR A 53 -15.76 -0.56 -2.03
N GLU A 54 -15.91 -0.78 -3.33
CA GLU A 54 -17.00 -0.16 -4.09
C GLU A 54 -18.32 -0.42 -3.35
N PRO A 55 -19.07 0.61 -2.91
CA PRO A 55 -20.45 0.40 -2.47
C PRO A 55 -21.42 0.22 -3.65
N ASN A 56 -20.99 0.34 -4.92
CA ASN A 56 -21.96 0.46 -5.99
C ASN A 56 -21.55 -0.23 -7.29
N ALA A 57 -21.66 -1.56 -7.30
CA ALA A 57 -21.80 -2.34 -8.53
C ALA A 57 -23.27 -2.36 -9.00
N LEU A 58 -23.93 -1.19 -9.09
CA LEU A 58 -25.21 -0.99 -9.79
C LEU A 58 -25.30 0.49 -10.19
N ALA A 59 -24.90 0.78 -11.43
CA ALA A 59 -25.37 1.93 -12.21
C ALA A 59 -25.81 1.38 -13.58
#